data_AF-A0A7V5UAJ2-F1
#
_entry.id   AF-A0A7V5UAJ2-F1
#
_cell.length_a   1.000
_cell.length_b   1.000
_cell.length_c   1.000
_cell.angle_alpha   90.00
_cell.angle_beta   90.00
_cell.angle_gamma   90.00
#
_symmetry.space_group_name_H-M   'P 1'
#
loop_
_entity.id
_entity.type
_entity.pdbx_description
1 polymer ?
#
loop_
_entity_poly.entity_id
_entity_poly.type
_entity_poly.pdbx_seq_one_letter_code
_entity_poly.pdbx_strand_id
1 'polypeptide(L)'
;MRSLAIILFSLLAQIAVSAPQKRCLYINSYHTGYAWSDGIRKALQAELEGLCTLREEQLDSKHHPEPSFLKRRARAIMQVVKDWQPDLIIASDDNSIRWVVQPWLRDSDIPVVFCGLNWSMAEYGLPYRNTTGMIEVAPIRPLFRQVKRIVRPARQALYIDTDNLTGRKDLERHQRVGSQLGIQVDGRLVHDLSEWKAALAAGQDYDFIILGSSSGIRGWQAEAAARQVRRHNKRLVVTVYRWIMPLAHYGLVKLASEQ
;
A
#
# COMPACT_ATOMS: atom_id res chain seq x y z
N MET A 1 34.52 -15.00 -73.52
CA MET A 1 33.19 -15.53 -73.15
C MET A 1 33.32 -16.30 -71.84
N ARG A 2 32.49 -15.94 -70.84
CA ARG A 2 31.97 -16.81 -69.74
C ARG A 2 33.01 -17.26 -68.67
N SER A 3 32.83 -17.15 -67.36
CA SER A 3 31.67 -17.00 -66.46
C SER A 3 32.20 -16.46 -65.11
N LEU A 4 31.72 -15.36 -64.53
CA LEU A 4 30.64 -15.23 -63.53
C LEU A 4 30.19 -16.52 -62.78
N ALA A 5 30.53 -16.61 -61.49
CA ALA A 5 29.79 -17.32 -60.42
C ALA A 5 30.38 -16.88 -59.06
N ILE A 6 30.11 -15.65 -58.63
CA ILE A 6 29.16 -15.32 -57.56
C ILE A 6 29.42 -16.10 -56.26
N ILE A 7 30.06 -15.36 -55.35
CA ILE A 7 30.20 -15.61 -53.93
C ILE A 7 28.81 -15.83 -53.32
N LEU A 8 28.46 -17.07 -52.98
CA LEU A 8 27.29 -17.39 -52.16
C LEU A 8 27.74 -17.49 -50.69
N PHE A 9 28.21 -16.35 -50.15
CA PHE A 9 28.45 -16.19 -48.72
C PHE A 9 27.36 -15.28 -48.16
N SER A 10 26.87 -15.63 -46.98
CA SER A 10 26.10 -14.77 -46.05
C SER A 10 24.70 -14.32 -46.48
N LEU A 11 23.71 -15.20 -46.27
CA LEU A 11 22.41 -14.77 -45.75
C LEU A 11 21.84 -15.80 -44.75
N LEU A 12 22.65 -16.18 -43.76
CA LEU A 12 22.11 -16.67 -42.50
C LEU A 12 21.52 -15.46 -41.79
N ALA A 13 20.26 -15.15 -42.10
CA ALA A 13 19.47 -14.24 -41.32
C ALA A 13 19.52 -14.71 -39.86
N GLN A 14 20.21 -13.94 -39.01
CA GLN A 14 20.07 -14.08 -37.57
C GLN A 14 18.62 -13.69 -37.25
N ILE A 15 17.73 -14.66 -37.29
CA ILE A 15 16.46 -14.55 -36.58
C ILE A 15 16.87 -14.51 -35.12
N ALA A 16 16.97 -13.30 -34.56
CA ALA A 16 17.03 -13.12 -33.13
C ALA A 16 15.71 -13.65 -32.58
N VAL A 17 15.69 -14.93 -32.21
CA VAL A 17 14.59 -15.52 -31.43
C VAL A 17 14.67 -14.81 -30.08
N SER A 18 13.86 -13.76 -29.93
CA SER A 18 13.66 -13.14 -28.63
C SER A 18 13.20 -14.24 -27.68
N ALA A 19 13.95 -14.47 -26.60
CA ALA A 19 13.55 -15.46 -25.61
C ALA A 19 12.12 -15.13 -25.15
N PRO A 20 11.25 -16.15 -24.99
CA PRO A 20 9.88 -15.90 -24.56
C PRO A 20 9.90 -15.13 -23.25
N GLN A 21 9.18 -14.01 -23.24
CA GLN A 21 9.10 -13.14 -22.08
C GLN A 21 8.59 -13.93 -20.88
N LYS A 22 9.19 -13.72 -19.71
CA LYS A 22 8.75 -14.39 -18.47
C LYS A 22 7.28 -14.09 -18.19
N ARG A 23 6.55 -15.00 -17.55
CA ARG A 23 5.14 -14.81 -17.19
C ARG A 23 5.02 -14.37 -15.72
N CYS A 24 4.59 -13.14 -15.50
CA CYS A 24 4.32 -12.61 -14.16
C CYS A 24 2.81 -12.62 -13.90
N LEU A 25 2.37 -13.37 -12.89
CA LEU A 25 0.98 -13.30 -12.42
C LEU A 25 0.89 -12.35 -11.23
N TYR A 26 0.21 -11.23 -11.41
CA TYR A 26 -0.13 -10.31 -10.34
C TYR A 26 -1.48 -10.67 -9.71
N ILE A 27 -1.47 -11.03 -8.44
CA ILE A 27 -2.66 -11.31 -7.63
C ILE A 27 -2.95 -10.09 -6.77
N ASN A 28 -3.99 -9.36 -7.16
CA ASN A 28 -4.44 -8.15 -6.49
C ASN A 28 -5.51 -8.48 -5.44
N SER A 29 -5.30 -8.06 -4.19
CA SER A 29 -6.28 -8.28 -3.11
C SER A 29 -7.65 -7.65 -3.37
N TYR A 30 -7.69 -6.55 -4.10
CA TYR A 30 -8.88 -5.73 -4.26
C TYR A 30 -9.34 -5.76 -5.72
N HIS A 31 -9.63 -4.61 -6.30
CA HIS A 31 -10.20 -4.49 -7.63
C HIS A 31 -9.62 -3.31 -8.41
N THR A 32 -9.74 -3.33 -9.73
CA THR A 32 -9.49 -2.15 -10.58
C THR A 32 -10.38 -1.00 -10.11
N GLY A 33 -9.84 0.22 -10.09
CA GLY A 33 -10.56 1.41 -9.63
C GLY A 33 -10.39 1.69 -8.14
N TYR A 34 -9.83 0.75 -7.36
CA TYR A 34 -9.37 1.06 -6.02
C TYR A 34 -8.02 1.79 -6.11
N ALA A 35 -8.00 3.06 -5.71
CA ALA A 35 -6.85 3.95 -5.94
C ALA A 35 -5.51 3.40 -5.44
N TRP A 36 -5.49 2.64 -4.33
CA TRP A 36 -4.28 1.99 -3.85
C TRP A 36 -3.80 0.90 -4.82
N SER A 37 -4.68 -0.06 -5.15
CA SER A 37 -4.39 -1.12 -6.12
C SER A 37 -3.99 -0.58 -7.49
N ASP A 38 -4.64 0.48 -7.95
CA ASP A 38 -4.31 1.10 -9.24
C ASP A 38 -2.91 1.71 -9.25
N GLY A 39 -2.46 2.25 -8.10
CA GLY A 39 -1.10 2.75 -7.95
C GLY A 39 -0.05 1.65 -8.06
N ILE A 40 -0.27 0.52 -7.37
CA ILE A 40 0.62 -0.66 -7.45
C ILE A 40 0.62 -1.21 -8.87
N ARG A 41 -0.56 -1.42 -9.45
CA ARG A 41 -0.74 -1.94 -10.82
C ARG A 41 0.01 -1.10 -11.85
N LYS A 42 -0.11 0.23 -11.77
CA LYS A 42 0.57 1.15 -12.68
C LYS A 42 2.10 1.06 -12.54
N ALA A 43 2.61 0.97 -11.32
CA ALA A 43 4.05 0.82 -11.08
C ALA A 43 4.54 -0.53 -11.64
N LEU A 44 3.86 -1.64 -11.34
CA LEU A 44 4.20 -2.95 -11.89
C LEU A 44 4.20 -2.97 -13.42
N GLN A 45 3.20 -2.36 -14.06
CA GLN A 45 3.15 -2.26 -15.51
C GLN A 45 4.34 -1.50 -16.10
N ALA A 46 4.75 -0.40 -15.47
CA ALA A 46 5.87 0.40 -15.94
C ALA A 46 7.23 -0.29 -15.70
N GLU A 47 7.45 -0.82 -14.50
CA GLU A 47 8.74 -1.41 -14.11
C GLU A 47 8.98 -2.79 -14.75
N LEU A 48 7.92 -3.51 -15.13
CA LEU A 48 8.02 -4.84 -15.75
C LEU A 48 7.82 -4.83 -17.27
N GLU A 49 7.65 -3.65 -17.87
CA GLU A 49 7.54 -3.51 -19.32
C GLU A 49 8.77 -4.10 -20.02
N GLY A 50 8.55 -4.98 -20.99
CA GLY A 50 9.62 -5.69 -21.69
C GLY A 50 10.32 -6.78 -20.87
N LEU A 51 10.12 -6.87 -19.55
CA LEU A 51 10.75 -7.88 -18.68
C LEU A 51 9.89 -9.13 -18.49
N CYS A 52 8.59 -8.96 -18.23
CA CYS A 52 7.64 -10.06 -18.18
C CYS A 52 6.25 -9.69 -18.74
N THR A 53 5.58 -10.68 -19.35
CA THR A 53 4.18 -10.56 -19.70
C THR A 53 3.37 -10.58 -18.40
N LEU A 54 2.83 -9.42 -18.03
CA LEU A 54 2.06 -9.25 -16.81
C LEU A 54 0.59 -9.64 -17.04
N ARG A 55 0.09 -10.58 -16.24
CA ARG A 55 -1.35 -10.90 -16.14
C ARG A 55 -1.83 -10.58 -14.74
N GLU A 56 -2.97 -9.91 -14.63
CA GLU A 56 -3.59 -9.61 -13.34
C GLU A 56 -4.79 -10.51 -13.07
N GLU A 57 -4.90 -10.96 -11.82
CA GLU A 57 -6.10 -11.59 -11.27
C GLU A 57 -6.49 -10.92 -9.95
N GLN A 58 -7.75 -10.50 -9.83
CA GLN A 58 -8.27 -9.78 -8.67
C GLN A 58 -9.07 -10.68 -7.74
N LEU A 59 -8.89 -10.55 -6.43
CA LEU A 59 -9.75 -11.19 -5.43
C LEU A 59 -11.09 -10.45 -5.22
N ASP A 60 -11.10 -9.14 -5.47
CA ASP A 60 -12.24 -8.24 -5.23
C ASP A 60 -12.79 -8.29 -3.80
N SER A 61 -11.87 -8.36 -2.83
CA SER A 61 -12.23 -8.59 -1.43
C SER A 61 -12.90 -7.40 -0.71
N LYS A 62 -12.91 -6.22 -1.33
CA LYS A 62 -13.61 -5.04 -0.79
C LYS A 62 -15.09 -5.05 -1.14
N HIS A 63 -15.47 -5.49 -2.34
CA HIS A 63 -16.87 -5.67 -2.70
C HIS A 63 -17.43 -6.98 -2.16
N HIS A 64 -16.60 -8.02 -2.07
CA HIS A 64 -17.00 -9.37 -1.66
C HIS A 64 -16.15 -9.91 -0.51
N PRO A 65 -16.35 -9.43 0.72
CA PRO A 65 -15.55 -9.81 1.87
C PRO A 65 -15.85 -11.23 2.40
N GLU A 66 -16.88 -11.91 1.88
CA GLU A 66 -17.34 -13.18 2.41
C GLU A 66 -16.28 -14.29 2.20
N PRO A 67 -15.89 -15.03 3.26
CA PRO A 67 -14.93 -16.13 3.14
C PRO A 67 -15.29 -17.17 2.07
N SER A 68 -16.57 -17.43 1.83
CA SER A 68 -17.01 -18.39 0.82
C SER A 68 -16.75 -17.89 -0.60
N PHE A 69 -16.93 -16.60 -0.85
CA PHE A 69 -16.60 -15.96 -2.13
C PHE A 69 -15.09 -15.97 -2.36
N LEU A 70 -14.32 -15.52 -1.37
CA LEU A 70 -12.86 -15.42 -1.48
C LEU A 70 -12.20 -16.79 -1.69
N LYS A 71 -12.69 -17.85 -1.04
CA LYS A 71 -12.25 -19.22 -1.31
C LYS A 71 -12.56 -19.68 -2.75
N ARG A 72 -13.73 -19.35 -3.29
CA ARG A 72 -14.06 -19.68 -4.69
C ARG A 72 -13.18 -18.90 -5.66
N ARG A 73 -12.98 -17.60 -5.41
CA ARG A 73 -12.13 -16.76 -6.27
C ARG A 73 -10.67 -17.23 -6.22
N ALA A 74 -10.13 -17.54 -5.05
CA ALA A 74 -8.80 -18.13 -4.90
C ALA A 74 -8.63 -19.42 -5.72
N ARG A 75 -9.62 -20.32 -5.72
CA ARG A 75 -9.57 -21.54 -6.58
C ARG A 75 -9.54 -21.20 -8.07
N ALA A 76 -10.31 -20.20 -8.51
CA ALA A 76 -10.27 -19.76 -9.91
C ALA A 76 -8.89 -19.18 -10.28
N ILE A 77 -8.27 -18.42 -9.38
CA ILE A 77 -6.90 -17.91 -9.55
C ILE A 77 -5.90 -19.08 -9.63
N MET A 78 -6.05 -20.11 -8.80
CA MET A 78 -5.18 -21.29 -8.87
C MET A 78 -5.37 -22.10 -10.16
N GLN A 79 -6.56 -22.09 -10.75
CA GLN A 79 -6.76 -22.65 -12.09
C GLN A 79 -5.97 -21.86 -13.14
N VAL A 80 -5.93 -20.53 -13.04
CA VAL A 80 -5.07 -19.69 -13.88
C VAL A 80 -3.59 -20.01 -13.67
N VAL A 81 -3.13 -20.19 -12.42
CA VAL A 81 -1.74 -20.61 -12.15
C VAL A 81 -1.42 -21.94 -12.85
N LYS A 82 -2.34 -22.91 -12.79
CA LYS A 82 -2.15 -24.23 -13.42
C LYS A 82 -2.10 -24.14 -14.95
N ASP A 83 -3.01 -23.40 -15.56
CA ASP A 83 -3.16 -23.35 -17.02
C ASP A 83 -2.13 -22.41 -17.66
N TRP A 84 -1.85 -21.29 -17.01
CA TRP A 84 -0.97 -20.25 -17.52
C TRP A 84 0.48 -20.37 -17.02
N GLN A 85 0.76 -21.21 -16.02
CA GLN A 85 2.08 -21.56 -15.51
C GLN A 85 3.03 -20.35 -15.32
N PRO A 86 2.69 -19.38 -14.46
CA PRO A 86 3.55 -18.20 -14.27
C PRO A 86 4.95 -18.59 -13.78
N ASP A 87 5.97 -17.88 -14.28
CA ASP A 87 7.34 -17.98 -13.78
C ASP A 87 7.53 -17.29 -12.43
N LEU A 88 6.68 -16.28 -12.14
CA LEU A 88 6.69 -15.47 -10.93
C LEU A 88 5.27 -15.09 -10.54
N ILE A 89 4.96 -15.11 -9.25
CA ILE A 89 3.72 -14.56 -8.70
C ILE A 89 4.04 -13.30 -7.90
N ILE A 90 3.30 -12.23 -8.14
CA ILE A 90 3.35 -10.99 -7.37
C ILE A 90 2.03 -10.88 -6.61
N ALA A 91 2.06 -10.72 -5.28
CA ALA A 91 0.87 -10.70 -4.45
C ALA A 91 0.79 -9.41 -3.63
N SER A 92 -0.21 -8.56 -3.89
CA SER A 92 -0.38 -7.28 -3.18
C SER A 92 -1.42 -7.36 -2.06
N ASP A 93 -1.11 -6.73 -0.94
CA ASP A 93 -1.94 -6.61 0.26
C ASP A 93 -2.31 -7.95 0.94
N ASP A 94 -2.81 -7.82 2.17
CA ASP A 94 -3.13 -8.89 3.12
C ASP A 94 -3.97 -10.06 2.54
N ASN A 95 -4.96 -9.77 1.69
CA ASN A 95 -5.94 -10.77 1.26
C ASN A 95 -5.41 -11.71 0.17
N SER A 96 -4.50 -11.25 -0.69
CA SER A 96 -3.80 -12.09 -1.68
C SER A 96 -2.97 -13.16 -0.97
N ILE A 97 -2.31 -12.79 0.12
CA ILE A 97 -1.57 -13.73 0.96
C ILE A 97 -2.52 -14.68 1.69
N ARG A 98 -3.50 -14.13 2.41
CA ARG A 98 -4.41 -14.91 3.26
C ARG A 98 -5.20 -15.95 2.49
N TRP A 99 -5.70 -15.60 1.30
CA TRP A 99 -6.64 -16.45 0.56
C TRP A 99 -5.98 -17.26 -0.56
N VAL A 100 -4.83 -16.83 -1.08
CA VAL A 100 -4.16 -17.49 -2.21
C VAL A 100 -2.78 -18.01 -1.83
N VAL A 101 -1.86 -17.15 -1.40
CA VAL A 101 -0.46 -17.59 -1.20
C VAL A 101 -0.33 -18.58 -0.04
N GLN A 102 -0.84 -18.23 1.14
CA GLN A 102 -0.74 -19.07 2.33
C GLN A 102 -1.40 -20.45 2.14
N PRO A 103 -2.62 -20.57 1.57
CA PRO A 103 -3.27 -21.87 1.47
C PRO A 103 -2.82 -22.73 0.27
N TRP A 104 -2.26 -22.14 -0.78
CA TRP A 104 -2.04 -22.85 -2.06
C TRP A 104 -0.61 -22.80 -2.61
N LEU A 105 0.18 -21.78 -2.24
CA LEU A 105 1.51 -21.54 -2.84
C LEU A 105 2.63 -21.58 -1.80
N ARG A 106 2.32 -21.86 -0.53
CA ARG A 106 3.30 -22.00 0.53
C ARG A 106 4.32 -23.08 0.19
N ASP A 107 5.59 -22.69 0.14
CA ASP A 107 6.73 -23.57 -0.12
C ASP A 107 6.62 -24.34 -1.46
N SER A 108 5.89 -23.78 -2.44
CA SER A 108 5.83 -24.30 -3.80
C SER A 108 7.09 -23.95 -4.60
N ASP A 109 7.18 -24.45 -5.84
CA ASP A 109 8.33 -24.19 -6.72
C ASP A 109 8.25 -22.83 -7.42
N ILE A 110 7.07 -22.20 -7.44
CA ILE A 110 6.88 -20.88 -8.08
C ILE A 110 7.31 -19.81 -7.06
N PRO A 111 8.27 -18.93 -7.40
CA PRO A 111 8.63 -17.82 -6.54
C PRO A 111 7.47 -16.83 -6.40
N VAL A 112 7.32 -16.28 -5.19
CA VAL A 112 6.29 -15.30 -4.85
C VAL A 112 6.95 -14.05 -4.28
N VAL A 113 6.65 -12.89 -4.85
CA VAL A 113 7.05 -11.58 -4.33
C VAL A 113 5.82 -10.88 -3.77
N PHE A 114 5.80 -10.53 -2.49
CA PHE A 114 4.69 -9.80 -1.88
C PHE A 114 4.98 -8.30 -1.70
N CYS A 115 3.95 -7.47 -1.76
CA CYS A 115 4.03 -6.04 -1.46
C CYS A 115 2.74 -5.55 -0.78
N GLY A 116 2.75 -4.35 -0.18
CA GLY A 116 1.55 -3.77 0.43
C GLY A 116 1.02 -4.50 1.68
N LEU A 117 1.79 -5.40 2.31
CA LEU A 117 1.34 -6.07 3.53
C LEU A 117 1.33 -5.11 4.70
N ASN A 118 0.16 -4.91 5.28
CA ASN A 118 0.00 -3.92 6.34
C ASN A 118 0.79 -4.32 7.57
N TRP A 119 1.85 -3.56 7.84
CA TRP A 119 2.63 -3.54 9.06
C TRP A 119 3.43 -4.77 9.48
N SER A 120 2.95 -5.99 9.22
CA SER A 120 3.60 -7.22 9.65
C SER A 120 3.25 -8.35 8.71
N MET A 121 4.25 -9.14 8.36
CA MET A 121 4.09 -10.39 7.62
C MET A 121 3.95 -11.61 8.54
N ALA A 122 4.18 -11.44 9.84
CA ALA A 122 4.23 -12.54 10.81
C ALA A 122 2.86 -13.22 11.01
N GLU A 123 1.75 -12.48 10.87
CA GLU A 123 0.40 -13.06 10.99
C GLU A 123 0.08 -14.09 9.90
N TYR A 124 0.82 -14.05 8.78
CA TYR A 124 0.70 -15.01 7.68
C TYR A 124 1.74 -16.14 7.74
N GLY A 125 2.65 -16.11 8.72
CA GLY A 125 3.76 -17.06 8.83
C GLY A 125 4.83 -16.91 7.74
N LEU A 126 4.95 -15.72 7.15
CA LEU A 126 5.98 -15.40 6.16
C LEU A 126 7.33 -15.09 6.85
N PRO A 127 8.48 -15.28 6.16
CA PRO A 127 8.58 -15.78 4.79
C PRO A 127 8.52 -17.32 4.73
N TYR A 128 7.90 -17.84 3.68
CA TYR A 128 8.06 -19.22 3.22
C TYR A 128 9.34 -19.36 2.39
N ARG A 129 9.75 -20.58 2.06
CA ARG A 129 10.95 -20.87 1.25
C ARG A 129 10.93 -20.15 -0.11
N ASN A 130 9.75 -20.02 -0.70
CA ASN A 130 9.55 -19.42 -2.02
C ASN A 130 9.04 -17.98 -1.98
N THR A 131 9.01 -17.31 -0.82
CA THR A 131 8.47 -15.94 -0.73
C THR A 131 9.53 -14.93 -0.32
N THR A 132 9.50 -13.76 -0.94
CA THR A 132 10.18 -12.53 -0.48
C THR A 132 9.27 -11.33 -0.72
N GLY A 133 9.64 -10.13 -0.29
CA GLY A 133 8.82 -8.97 -0.53
C GLY A 133 9.04 -7.81 0.43
N MET A 134 8.07 -6.90 0.45
CA MET A 134 8.07 -5.74 1.33
C MET A 134 6.78 -5.62 2.13
N ILE A 135 6.93 -5.21 3.39
CA ILE A 135 5.80 -4.81 4.25
C ILE A 135 5.61 -3.29 4.16
N GLU A 136 4.36 -2.87 4.28
CA GLU A 136 3.97 -1.48 4.27
C GLU A 136 3.88 -0.94 5.70
N VAL A 137 4.84 -0.11 6.09
CA VAL A 137 4.92 0.49 7.43
C VAL A 137 4.76 2.00 7.32
N ALA A 138 3.76 2.58 7.98
CA ALA A 138 3.61 4.04 7.96
C ALA A 138 4.84 4.70 8.64
N PRO A 139 5.38 5.80 8.07
CA PRO A 139 6.64 6.39 8.51
C PRO A 139 6.49 7.26 9.77
N ILE A 140 5.80 6.74 10.80
CA ILE A 140 5.52 7.43 12.07
C ILE A 140 6.82 7.85 12.77
N ARG A 141 7.81 6.96 12.89
CA ARG A 141 9.08 7.26 13.56
C ARG A 141 9.88 8.35 12.82
N PRO A 142 10.10 8.25 11.49
CA PRO A 142 10.64 9.36 10.71
C PRO A 142 9.86 10.68 10.90
N LEU A 143 8.53 10.62 10.89
CA LEU A 143 7.69 11.81 11.05
C LEU A 143 7.93 12.49 12.40
N PHE A 144 7.92 11.73 13.49
CA PHE A 144 8.16 12.28 14.83
C PHE A 144 9.58 12.82 15.00
N ARG A 145 10.59 12.20 14.37
CA ARG A 145 11.95 12.76 14.33
C ARG A 145 11.98 14.13 13.64
N GLN A 146 11.23 14.32 12.56
CA GLN A 146 11.13 15.62 11.89
C GLN A 146 10.36 16.63 12.74
N VAL A 147 9.25 16.23 13.37
CA VAL A 147 8.50 17.10 14.30
C VAL A 147 9.40 17.62 15.42
N LYS A 148 10.23 16.80 16.04
CA LYS A 148 11.17 17.23 17.11
C LYS A 148 12.22 18.25 16.64
N ARG A 149 12.45 18.38 15.32
CA ARG A 149 13.33 19.41 14.75
C ARG A 149 12.61 20.74 14.56
N ILE A 150 11.29 20.70 14.33
CA ILE A 150 10.45 21.86 14.02
C ILE A 150 9.81 22.44 15.28
N VAL A 151 9.26 21.59 16.15
CA VAL A 151 8.49 21.97 17.35
C VAL A 151 9.35 21.77 18.60
N ARG A 152 9.47 22.79 19.45
CA ARG A 152 10.25 22.73 20.71
C ARG A 152 9.50 23.41 21.87
N PRO A 153 9.21 22.68 22.99
CA PRO A 153 9.33 21.24 23.13
C PRO A 153 8.26 20.50 22.30
N ALA A 154 8.58 19.31 21.78
CA ALA A 154 7.60 18.40 21.18
C ALA A 154 7.40 17.23 22.14
N ARG A 155 6.48 17.38 23.10
CA ARG A 155 6.22 16.41 24.18
C ARG A 155 4.79 15.89 24.16
N GLN A 156 3.81 16.68 23.74
CA GLN A 156 2.40 16.29 23.72
C GLN A 156 1.82 16.45 22.31
N ALA A 157 1.19 15.39 21.81
CA ALA A 157 0.54 15.36 20.52
C ALA A 157 -0.91 14.88 20.63
N LEU A 158 -1.80 15.46 19.83
CA LEU A 158 -3.15 14.93 19.65
C LEU A 158 -3.27 14.19 18.32
N TYR A 159 -3.60 12.91 18.37
CA TYR A 159 -3.96 12.10 17.21
C TYR A 159 -5.48 12.12 16.99
N ILE A 160 -5.92 12.55 15.81
CA ILE A 160 -7.35 12.61 15.44
C ILE A 160 -7.60 11.68 14.26
N ASP A 161 -8.49 10.71 14.42
CA ASP A 161 -8.82 9.73 13.37
C ASP A 161 -10.27 9.24 13.52
N THR A 162 -10.76 8.48 12.55
CA THR A 162 -12.06 7.84 12.63
C THR A 162 -12.09 6.72 13.69
N ASP A 163 -13.21 6.57 14.41
CA ASP A 163 -13.39 5.44 15.33
C ASP A 163 -13.75 4.14 14.60
N ASN A 164 -12.73 3.51 14.02
CA ASN A 164 -12.83 2.17 13.47
C ASN A 164 -11.59 1.33 13.82
N LEU A 165 -11.59 0.06 13.40
CA LEU A 165 -10.49 -0.87 13.69
C LEU A 165 -9.12 -0.33 13.23
N THR A 166 -9.05 0.29 12.05
CA THR A 166 -7.82 0.86 11.51
C THR A 166 -7.37 2.07 12.33
N GLY A 167 -8.28 3.00 12.61
CA GLY A 167 -7.95 4.21 13.40
C GLY A 167 -7.46 3.88 14.81
N ARG A 168 -8.05 2.86 15.46
CA ARG A 168 -7.59 2.35 16.77
C ARG A 168 -6.17 1.76 16.69
N LYS A 169 -5.92 0.90 15.69
CA LYS A 169 -4.59 0.30 15.48
C LYS A 169 -3.52 1.35 15.17
N ASP A 170 -3.86 2.37 14.39
CA ASP A 170 -2.93 3.45 14.06
C ASP A 170 -2.64 4.32 15.28
N LEU A 171 -3.66 4.65 16.09
CA LEU A 171 -3.47 5.35 17.36
C LEU A 171 -2.49 4.60 18.27
N GLU A 172 -2.68 3.28 18.47
CA GLU A 172 -1.77 2.46 19.29
C GLU A 172 -0.31 2.52 18.78
N ARG A 173 -0.11 2.58 17.46
CA ARG A 173 1.23 2.69 16.86
C ARG A 173 1.84 4.07 17.04
N HIS A 174 1.05 5.12 16.88
CA HIS A 174 1.51 6.48 17.18
C HIS A 174 1.89 6.61 18.65
N GLN A 175 1.10 6.05 19.57
CA GLN A 175 1.40 6.01 21.00
C GLN A 175 2.69 5.25 21.29
N ARG A 176 2.85 4.03 20.74
CA ARG A 176 4.06 3.22 20.93
C ARG A 176 5.32 3.94 20.45
N VAL A 177 5.29 4.49 19.24
CA VAL A 177 6.44 5.21 18.66
C VAL A 177 6.69 6.53 19.41
N GLY A 178 5.62 7.22 19.81
CA GLY A 178 5.69 8.45 20.59
C GLY A 178 6.40 8.23 21.93
N SER A 179 5.94 7.24 22.71
CA SER A 179 6.54 6.87 23.99
C SER A 179 8.04 6.61 23.86
N GLN A 180 8.46 5.86 22.83
CA GLN A 180 9.88 5.57 22.55
C GLN A 180 10.70 6.81 22.17
N LEU A 181 10.07 7.92 21.78
CA LEU A 181 10.71 9.18 21.42
C LEU A 181 10.47 10.30 22.45
N GLY A 182 9.83 10.00 23.58
CA GLY A 182 9.47 10.97 24.62
C GLY A 182 8.33 11.92 24.23
N ILE A 183 7.39 11.45 23.41
CA ILE A 183 6.18 12.17 23.00
C ILE A 183 4.97 11.40 23.52
N GLN A 184 4.18 12.01 24.40
CA GLN A 184 2.86 11.51 24.78
C GLN A 184 1.88 11.80 23.64
N VAL A 185 1.19 10.77 23.16
CA VAL A 185 0.19 10.88 22.10
C VAL A 185 -1.18 10.54 22.68
N ASP A 186 -2.05 11.54 22.77
CA ASP A 186 -3.43 11.34 23.16
C ASP A 186 -4.30 11.14 21.92
N GLY A 187 -5.37 10.35 22.05
CA GLY A 187 -6.26 10.01 20.93
C GLY A 187 -7.62 10.70 21.01
N ARG A 188 -8.13 11.12 19.85
CA ARG A 188 -9.53 11.50 19.62
C ARG A 188 -10.04 10.76 18.41
N LEU A 189 -10.72 9.64 18.67
CA LEU A 189 -11.41 8.86 17.65
C LEU A 189 -12.81 9.42 17.45
N VAL A 190 -13.15 9.78 16.22
CA VAL A 190 -14.37 10.56 15.89
C VAL A 190 -15.26 9.82 14.91
N HIS A 191 -16.56 10.10 14.97
CA HIS A 191 -17.59 9.47 14.14
C HIS A 191 -18.08 10.38 13.02
N ASP A 192 -17.99 11.69 13.19
CA ASP A 192 -18.50 12.68 12.24
C ASP A 192 -17.65 13.96 12.18
N LEU A 193 -17.97 14.81 11.18
CA LEU A 193 -17.25 16.05 10.93
C LEU A 193 -17.34 17.04 12.10
N SER A 194 -18.42 17.01 12.90
CA SER A 194 -18.58 17.91 14.05
C SER A 194 -17.59 17.53 15.15
N GLU A 195 -17.54 16.25 15.50
CA GLU A 195 -16.56 15.70 16.46
C GLU A 195 -15.13 15.97 15.98
N TRP A 196 -14.84 15.80 14.69
CA TRP A 196 -13.53 16.11 14.12
C TRP A 196 -13.14 17.59 14.32
N LYS A 197 -14.07 18.53 14.08
CA LYS A 197 -13.82 19.96 14.30
C LYS A 197 -13.57 20.28 15.77
N ALA A 198 -14.33 19.65 16.68
CA ALA A 198 -14.14 19.80 18.12
C ALA A 198 -12.77 19.24 18.57
N ALA A 199 -12.38 18.08 18.05
CA ALA A 199 -11.06 17.50 18.30
C ALA A 199 -9.93 18.39 17.78
N LEU A 200 -10.08 19.00 16.60
CA LEU A 200 -9.08 19.94 16.06
C LEU A 200 -8.96 21.21 16.94
N ALA A 201 -10.08 21.70 17.48
CA ALA A 201 -10.08 22.83 18.40
C ALA A 201 -9.38 22.48 19.73
N ALA A 202 -9.68 21.31 20.31
CA ALA A 202 -8.98 20.81 21.50
C ALA A 202 -7.48 20.54 21.24
N GLY A 203 -7.13 20.14 20.02
CA GLY A 203 -5.73 19.94 19.60
C GLY A 203 -4.87 21.20 19.65
N GLN A 204 -5.47 22.39 19.76
CA GLN A 204 -4.73 23.64 19.89
C GLN A 204 -4.01 23.77 21.24
N ASP A 205 -4.35 22.96 22.24
CA ASP A 205 -3.67 22.92 23.54
C ASP A 205 -2.41 22.03 23.55
N TYR A 206 -2.19 21.25 22.49
CA TYR A 206 -1.05 20.34 22.34
C TYR A 206 0.12 21.02 21.62
N ASP A 207 1.31 20.42 21.67
CA ASP A 207 2.49 20.95 20.95
C ASP A 207 2.31 20.82 19.43
N PHE A 208 1.70 19.73 18.97
CA PHE A 208 1.35 19.48 17.58
C PHE A 208 0.16 18.52 17.43
N ILE A 209 -0.43 18.49 16.23
CA ILE A 209 -1.59 17.65 15.91
C ILE A 209 -1.21 16.66 14.82
N ILE A 210 -1.68 15.43 14.94
CA ILE A 210 -1.52 14.38 13.94
C ILE A 210 -2.90 14.05 13.40
N LEU A 211 -3.11 14.22 12.10
CA LEU A 211 -4.34 13.82 11.43
C LEU A 211 -4.20 12.43 10.80
N GLY A 212 -5.03 11.51 11.28
CA GLY A 212 -5.29 10.20 10.70
C GLY A 212 -6.23 10.27 9.49
N SER A 213 -6.94 9.19 9.20
CA SER A 213 -7.79 9.09 8.02
C SER A 213 -9.13 9.82 8.17
N SER A 214 -9.65 10.35 7.07
CA SER A 214 -11.01 10.86 6.97
C SER A 214 -12.04 9.81 6.54
N SER A 215 -11.58 8.64 6.07
CA SER A 215 -12.44 7.57 5.58
C SER A 215 -13.26 6.96 6.71
N GLY A 216 -14.58 7.09 6.67
CA GLY A 216 -15.47 6.59 7.73
C GLY A 216 -16.02 7.69 8.65
N ILE A 217 -15.51 8.93 8.55
CA ILE A 217 -16.11 10.09 9.23
C ILE A 217 -17.39 10.48 8.49
N ARG A 218 -18.55 10.36 9.17
CA ARG A 218 -19.85 10.73 8.57
C ARG A 218 -19.91 12.22 8.25
N GLY A 219 -20.50 12.53 7.10
CA GLY A 219 -20.66 13.91 6.64
C GLY A 219 -19.36 14.63 6.33
N TRP A 220 -18.26 13.89 6.07
CA TRP A 220 -16.98 14.48 5.73
C TRP A 220 -17.08 15.41 4.52
N GLN A 221 -16.57 16.63 4.70
CA GLN A 221 -16.52 17.65 3.64
C GLN A 221 -15.11 18.23 3.61
N ALA A 222 -14.30 17.80 2.64
CA ALA A 222 -12.88 18.13 2.57
C ALA A 222 -12.62 19.65 2.57
N GLU A 223 -13.41 20.42 1.83
CA GLU A 223 -13.28 21.88 1.83
C GLU A 223 -13.66 22.52 3.16
N ALA A 224 -14.70 22.01 3.83
CA ALA A 224 -15.10 22.53 5.12
C ALA A 224 -14.04 22.23 6.19
N ALA A 225 -13.43 21.04 6.15
CA ALA A 225 -12.30 20.68 6.98
C ALA A 225 -11.08 21.58 6.70
N ALA A 226 -10.76 21.84 5.42
CA ALA A 226 -9.66 22.73 5.03
C ALA A 226 -9.90 24.16 5.51
N ARG A 227 -11.13 24.69 5.40
CA ARG A 227 -11.51 26.00 5.95
C ARG A 227 -11.37 26.03 7.47
N GLN A 228 -11.71 24.94 8.17
CA GLN A 228 -11.56 24.86 9.62
C GLN A 228 -10.09 25.00 10.04
N VAL A 229 -9.19 24.24 9.40
CA VAL A 229 -7.75 24.29 9.65
C VAL A 229 -7.22 25.70 9.37
N ARG A 230 -7.49 26.25 8.19
CA ARG A 230 -6.97 27.58 7.80
C ARG A 230 -7.40 28.70 8.74
N ARG A 231 -8.59 28.62 9.33
CA ARG A 231 -9.13 29.69 10.20
C ARG A 231 -8.66 29.60 11.64
N HIS A 232 -8.50 28.39 12.19
CA HIS A 232 -8.38 28.21 13.64
C HIS A 232 -7.07 27.57 14.07
N ASN A 233 -6.33 26.94 13.16
CA ASN A 233 -5.18 26.14 13.54
C ASN A 233 -3.92 27.01 13.71
N LYS A 234 -3.31 26.92 14.89
CA LYS A 234 -2.05 27.58 15.27
C LYS A 234 -0.92 26.58 15.56
N ARG A 235 -1.19 25.27 15.44
CA ARG A 235 -0.23 24.19 15.72
C ARG A 235 0.32 23.58 14.45
N LEU A 236 1.50 22.98 14.53
CA LEU A 236 1.98 22.13 13.44
C LEU A 236 0.99 20.96 13.30
N VAL A 237 0.44 20.80 12.09
CA VAL A 237 -0.43 19.66 11.76
C VAL A 237 0.35 18.73 10.85
N VAL A 238 0.47 17.47 11.24
CA VAL A 238 1.19 16.44 10.48
C VAL A 238 0.32 15.26 10.12
N THR A 239 0.70 14.50 9.09
CA THR A 239 0.00 13.27 8.70
C THR A 239 0.93 12.24 8.05
N VAL A 240 0.50 10.98 8.06
CA VAL A 240 1.09 9.89 7.26
C VAL A 240 0.23 9.52 6.04
N TYR A 241 -0.88 10.24 5.83
CA TYR A 241 -1.86 9.96 4.80
C TYR A 241 -1.84 11.00 3.68
N ARG A 242 -1.61 10.55 2.44
CA ARG A 242 -1.51 11.44 1.26
C ARG A 242 -2.77 12.28 1.05
N TRP A 243 -3.96 11.70 1.19
CA TRP A 243 -5.23 12.40 0.99
C TRP A 243 -5.56 13.43 2.08
N ILE A 244 -4.82 13.41 3.20
CA ILE A 244 -4.97 14.36 4.31
C ILE A 244 -4.00 15.55 4.18
N MET A 245 -3.03 15.48 3.27
CA MET A 245 -2.08 16.56 3.02
C MET A 245 -2.72 17.94 2.80
N PRO A 246 -3.89 18.09 2.14
CA PRO A 246 -4.55 19.40 2.05
C PRO A 246 -4.92 20.04 3.40
N LEU A 247 -4.92 19.27 4.49
CA LEU A 247 -5.23 19.69 5.86
C LEU A 247 -3.99 19.78 6.76
N ALA A 248 -2.82 19.32 6.28
CA ALA A 248 -1.59 19.22 7.06
C ALA A 248 -0.51 20.17 6.54
N HIS A 249 0.38 20.60 7.42
CA HIS A 249 1.54 21.44 7.06
C HIS A 249 2.70 20.59 6.56
N TYR A 250 2.82 19.36 7.09
CA TYR A 250 3.89 18.43 6.75
C TYR A 250 3.36 17.01 6.78
N GLY A 251 3.77 16.18 5.83
CA GLY A 251 3.49 14.77 5.88
C GLY A 251 4.64 13.94 5.33
N LEU A 252 4.84 12.79 5.95
CA LEU A 252 5.64 11.71 5.38
C LEU A 252 4.66 10.61 5.05
N VAL A 253 4.38 10.46 3.76
CA VAL A 253 3.27 9.63 3.29
C VAL A 253 3.81 8.47 2.50
N LYS A 254 3.09 7.35 2.54
CA LYS A 254 3.36 6.19 1.70
C LYS A 254 2.76 6.41 0.32
N LEU A 255 3.42 5.90 -0.72
CA LEU A 255 2.89 5.89 -2.08
C LEU A 255 2.65 4.45 -2.52
N ALA A 256 1.47 4.18 -3.08
CA ALA A 256 1.15 2.88 -3.66
C ALA A 256 2.11 2.50 -4.79
N SER A 257 2.65 3.48 -5.52
CA SER A 257 3.61 3.25 -6.60
C SER A 257 5.02 2.89 -6.13
N GLU A 258 5.29 2.96 -4.82
CA GLU A 258 6.56 2.53 -4.22
C GLU A 258 6.47 1.09 -3.68
N GLN A 259 5.32 0.41 -3.87
CA GLN A 259 5.12 -1.00 -3.55
C GLN A 259 5.43 -1.87 -4.77
#